data_AF-A0A9D8YNE2-F1
#
_entry.id   AF-A0A9D8YNE2-F1
#
_cell.length_a   1.000
_cell.length_b   1.000
_cell.length_c   1.000
_cell.angle_alpha   90.00
_cell.angle_beta   90.00
_cell.angle_gamma   90.00
#
_symmetry.space_group_name_H-M   'P 1'
#
loop_
_entity.id
_entity.type
_entity.pdbx_description
1 polymer ?
#
loop_
_entity_poly.entity_id
_entity_poly.type
_entity_poly.pdbx_seq_one_letter_code
_entity_poly.pdbx_strand_id
1 'polypeptide(L)'
;MQTLLLNLREMGLLRNMLHGTAAVFTLLMPLATGPDLSASWHLFFSGILPASAPIIVIIIGLDTMMSSVWRSDTDDPERIQYLTRIIRAHQFFGGVLLFAWLAVFLPVLL
;
A
#
# COMPACT_ATOMS: atom_id res chain seq x y z
N MET A 1 -8.55 -2.09 21.75
CA MET A 1 -8.82 -0.88 20.93
C MET A 1 -7.80 0.24 21.20
N GLN A 2 -7.43 0.52 22.46
CA GLN A 2 -6.43 1.53 22.81
C GLN A 2 -5.03 1.29 22.20
N THR A 3 -4.57 0.04 22.15
CA THR A 3 -3.27 -0.34 21.55
C THR A 3 -3.18 -0.09 20.04
N LEU A 4 -4.29 -0.24 19.30
CA LEU A 4 -4.34 0.04 17.86
C LEU A 4 -4.24 1.54 17.57
N LEU A 5 -4.94 2.37 18.34
CA LEU A 5 -4.91 3.83 18.20
C LEU A 5 -3.55 4.43 18.55
N LEU A 6 -2.87 3.89 19.57
CA LEU A 6 -1.50 4.29 19.92
C LEU A 6 -0.52 3.91 18.81
N ASN A 7 -0.60 2.68 18.29
CA ASN A 7 0.25 2.22 17.19
C ASN A 7 0.05 3.06 15.91
N LEU A 8 -1.19 3.45 15.58
CA LEU A 8 -1.47 4.33 14.44
C LEU A 8 -0.85 5.72 14.67
N ARG A 9 -0.99 6.28 15.88
CA ARG A 9 -0.41 7.59 16.19
C ARG A 9 1.12 7.59 16.07
N GLU A 10 1.77 6.51 16.49
CA GLU A 10 3.24 6.35 16.41
C GLU A 10 3.75 6.17 14.97
N MET A 11 2.99 5.54 14.08
CA MET A 11 3.40 5.35 12.67
C MET A 11 3.46 6.67 11.89
N GLY A 12 2.74 7.70 12.34
CA GLY A 12 2.65 8.99 11.65
C GLY A 12 1.53 9.04 10.62
N LEU A 13 0.93 10.22 10.48
CA LEU A 13 -0.29 10.44 9.70
C LEU A 13 -0.11 10.05 8.22
N LEU A 14 1.01 10.42 7.61
CA LEU A 14 1.27 10.16 6.20
C LEU A 14 1.31 8.66 5.87
N ARG A 15 1.98 7.86 6.73
CA ARG A 15 2.08 6.41 6.54
C ARG A 15 0.74 5.72 6.67
N ASN A 16 -0.07 6.12 7.66
CA ASN A 16 -1.42 5.59 7.81
C ASN A 16 -2.32 5.97 6.63
N MET A 17 -2.20 7.19 6.09
CA MET A 17 -2.93 7.58 4.88
C MET A 17 -2.51 6.70 3.69
N LEU A 18 -1.22 6.39 3.55
CA LEU A 18 -0.74 5.51 2.50
C LEU A 18 -1.28 4.08 2.64
N HIS A 19 -1.29 3.52 3.86
CA HIS A 19 -1.90 2.21 4.14
C HIS A 19 -3.42 2.22 3.92
N GLY A 20 -4.09 3.29 4.33
CA GLY A 20 -5.52 3.49 4.11
C GLY A 20 -5.86 3.52 2.62
N THR A 21 -5.11 4.28 1.82
CA THR A 21 -5.28 4.30 0.36
C THR A 21 -5.02 2.93 -0.25
N ALA A 22 -3.96 2.23 0.18
CA ALA A 22 -3.68 0.88 -0.30
C ALA A 22 -4.80 -0.11 0.04
N ALA A 23 -5.38 -0.01 1.25
CA ALA A 23 -6.52 -0.83 1.66
C ALA A 23 -7.77 -0.52 0.83
N VAL A 24 -8.10 0.75 0.63
CA VAL A 24 -9.22 1.17 -0.22
C VAL A 24 -9.02 0.64 -1.65
N PHE A 25 -7.82 0.80 -2.21
CA PHE A 25 -7.54 0.37 -3.58
C PHE A 25 -7.63 -1.14 -3.73
N THR A 26 -7.16 -1.89 -2.73
CA THR A 26 -7.30 -3.35 -2.67
C THR A 26 -8.78 -3.75 -2.72
N LEU A 27 -9.63 -3.10 -1.93
CA LEU A 27 -11.06 -3.40 -1.87
C LEU A 27 -11.79 -3.05 -3.17
N LEU A 28 -11.36 -1.97 -3.85
CA LEU A 28 -11.95 -1.53 -5.11
C LEU A 28 -11.39 -2.31 -6.32
N MET A 29 -10.26 -2.98 -6.20
CA MET A 29 -9.59 -3.67 -7.31
C MET A 29 -10.48 -4.66 -8.08
N PRO A 30 -11.34 -5.49 -7.44
CA PRO A 30 -12.24 -6.38 -8.15
C PRO A 30 -13.27 -5.68 -9.06
N LEU A 31 -13.50 -4.38 -8.86
CA LEU A 31 -14.38 -3.56 -9.72
C LEU A 31 -13.67 -3.05 -10.98
N ALA A 32 -12.34 -3.22 -11.08
CA ALA A 32 -11.52 -2.80 -12.21
C ALA A 32 -11.57 -3.78 -13.40
N THR A 33 -12.65 -4.54 -13.55
CA THR A 33 -12.78 -5.55 -14.61
C THR A 33 -13.26 -4.93 -15.93
N GLY A 34 -12.44 -5.09 -16.96
CA GLY A 34 -12.79 -4.77 -18.35
C GLY A 34 -12.48 -3.33 -18.79
N PRO A 35 -12.10 -3.13 -20.07
CA PRO A 35 -11.79 -1.81 -20.60
C PRO A 35 -13.08 -1.06 -20.97
N ASP A 36 -13.75 -0.47 -19.98
CA ASP A 36 -14.79 0.54 -20.23
C ASP A 36 -14.22 1.94 -19.92
N LEU A 37 -13.72 2.60 -20.97
CA LEU A 37 -13.15 3.95 -20.92
C LEU A 37 -14.20 5.02 -21.29
N SER A 38 -15.49 4.70 -21.19
CA SER A 38 -16.53 5.72 -21.33
C SER A 38 -16.33 6.85 -20.32
N ALA A 39 -16.73 8.08 -20.69
CA ALA A 39 -16.65 9.27 -19.83
C ALA A 39 -17.67 9.20 -18.68
N SER A 40 -17.57 8.17 -17.87
CA SER A 40 -18.42 7.83 -16.74
C SER A 40 -17.55 7.38 -15.57
N TRP A 41 -18.16 7.07 -14.43
CA TRP A 41 -17.46 6.49 -13.28
C TRP A 41 -16.65 5.23 -13.61
N HIS A 42 -16.96 4.54 -14.72
CA HIS A 42 -16.17 3.41 -15.19
C HIS A 42 -14.72 3.77 -15.52
N LEU A 43 -14.44 4.98 -16.02
CA LEU A 43 -13.06 5.42 -16.32
C LEU A 43 -12.15 5.38 -15.08
N PHE A 44 -12.71 5.67 -13.90
CA PHE A 44 -11.95 5.59 -12.65
C PHE A 44 -11.55 4.16 -12.34
N PHE A 45 -12.50 3.22 -12.41
CA PHE A 45 -12.27 1.81 -12.07
C PHE A 45 -11.45 1.08 -13.13
N SER A 46 -11.67 1.35 -14.42
CA SER A 46 -11.01 0.66 -15.54
C SER A 46 -9.63 1.25 -15.88
N GLY A 47 -9.40 2.54 -15.62
CA GLY A 47 -8.18 3.24 -16.00
C GLY A 47 -7.36 3.75 -14.81
N ILE A 48 -7.94 4.64 -14.00
CA ILE A 48 -7.18 5.37 -12.96
C ILE A 48 -6.72 4.44 -11.84
N LEU A 49 -7.65 3.70 -11.24
CA LEU A 49 -7.39 2.80 -10.12
C LEU A 49 -6.28 1.79 -10.44
N PRO A 50 -6.32 1.04 -11.55
CA PRO A 50 -5.27 0.08 -11.87
C PRO A 50 -3.94 0.70 -12.30
N ALA A 51 -3.95 1.89 -12.90
CA ALA A 51 -2.71 2.60 -13.23
C ALA A 51 -2.01 3.17 -11.99
N SER A 52 -2.78 3.61 -10.99
CA SER A 52 -2.25 4.23 -9.77
C SER A 52 -1.91 3.24 -8.66
N ALA A 53 -2.49 2.03 -8.66
CA ALA A 53 -2.15 0.99 -7.69
C ALA A 53 -0.65 0.62 -7.67
N PRO A 54 0.02 0.35 -8.81
CA PRO A 54 1.47 0.13 -8.84
C PRO A 54 2.28 1.33 -8.32
N ILE A 55 1.83 2.57 -8.57
CA ILE A 55 2.48 3.77 -8.06
C ILE A 55 2.48 3.79 -6.52
N ILE A 56 1.34 3.44 -5.91
CA ILE A 56 1.23 3.32 -4.44
C ILE A 56 2.17 2.22 -3.92
N VAL A 57 2.22 1.07 -4.58
CA VAL A 57 3.14 -0.03 -4.21
C VAL A 57 4.59 0.45 -4.27
N ILE A 58 4.97 1.22 -5.29
CA ILE A 58 6.31 1.80 -5.41
C ILE A 58 6.60 2.76 -4.25
N ILE A 59 5.67 3.67 -3.92
CA ILE A 59 5.84 4.62 -2.81
C ILE A 59 6.02 3.88 -1.47
N ILE A 60 5.22 2.83 -1.24
CA ILE A 60 5.37 1.94 -0.07
C ILE A 60 6.75 1.27 -0.09
N GLY A 61 7.22 0.80 -1.25
CA GLY A 61 8.55 0.22 -1.42
C GLY A 61 9.67 1.19 -1.05
N LEU A 62 9.59 2.44 -1.51
CA LEU A 62 10.58 3.48 -1.21
C LEU A 62 10.64 3.81 0.29
N ASP A 63 9.50 3.97 0.96
CA ASP A 63 9.48 4.22 2.41
C ASP A 63 9.95 2.99 3.21
N THR A 64 9.71 1.77 2.68
CA THR A 64 10.25 0.53 3.26
C THR A 64 11.79 0.50 3.16
N MET A 65 12.35 0.92 2.03
CA MET A 65 13.80 1.03 1.86
C MET A 65 14.40 2.03 2.84
N MET A 66 13.83 3.24 2.94
CA MET A 66 14.31 4.26 3.88
C MET A 66 14.22 3.78 5.34
N SER A 67 13.10 3.15 5.71
CA SER A 67 12.93 2.57 7.05
C SER A 67 13.93 1.44 7.33
N SER A 68 14.36 0.70 6.30
CA SER A 68 15.36 -0.36 6.43
C SER A 68 16.77 0.22 6.62
N VAL A 69 17.11 1.28 5.88
CA VAL A 69 18.38 2.02 6.05
C VAL A 69 18.46 2.61 7.46
N TRP A 70 17.42 3.31 7.92
CA TRP A 70 17.43 3.87 9.28
C TRP A 70 17.47 2.80 10.37
N ARG A 71 16.99 1.58 10.08
CA ARG A 71 17.06 0.46 11.00
C ARG A 71 18.47 -0.14 11.05
N SER A 72 19.19 -0.17 9.94
CA SER A 72 20.59 -0.64 9.94
C SER A 72 21.54 0.34 10.63
N ASP A 73 21.18 1.63 10.69
CA ASP A 73 22.03 2.70 11.21
C ASP A 73 21.81 2.96 12.72
N THR A 74 21.05 2.13 13.43
CA THR A 74 20.73 2.36 14.84
C THR A 74 20.90 1.10 15.69
N ASP A 75 21.53 1.25 16.86
CA ASP A 75 21.70 0.19 17.85
C ASP A 75 20.62 0.19 18.93
N ASP A 76 19.72 1.18 18.92
CA ASP A 76 18.64 1.32 19.90
C ASP A 76 17.56 0.24 19.67
N PRO A 77 17.37 -0.70 20.63
CA PRO A 77 16.40 -1.78 20.49
C PRO A 77 14.96 -1.30 20.31
N GLU A 78 14.56 -0.19 20.94
CA GLU A 78 13.20 0.34 20.82
C GLU A 78 12.94 0.89 19.41
N ARG A 79 13.93 1.62 18.88
CA ARG A 79 13.87 2.16 17.52
C ARG A 79 13.91 1.07 16.46
N ILE A 80 14.69 0.01 16.66
CA ILE A 80 14.71 -1.17 15.80
C ILE A 80 13.33 -1.84 15.75
N GLN A 81 12.68 -2.01 16.91
CA GLN A 81 11.35 -2.61 16.97
C GLN A 81 10.29 -1.75 16.26
N TYR A 82 10.34 -0.44 16.48
CA TYR A 82 9.46 0.52 15.81
C TYR A 82 9.59 0.47 14.28
N LEU A 83 10.82 0.54 13.74
CA LEU A 83 11.07 0.49 12.30
C LEU A 83 10.71 -0.87 11.70
N THR A 84 10.95 -1.96 12.43
CA THR A 84 10.52 -3.31 12.01
C THR A 84 9.00 -3.41 11.88
N ARG A 85 8.25 -2.77 12.80
CA ARG A 85 6.79 -2.72 12.73
C ARG A 85 6.32 -1.96 11.49
N ILE A 86 6.92 -0.81 11.18
CA ILE A 86 6.61 -0.04 9.97
C ILE A 86 6.86 -0.90 8.72
N ILE A 87 8.05 -1.49 8.60
CA ILE A 87 8.41 -2.33 7.45
C ILE A 87 7.40 -3.47 7.25
N ARG A 88 6.99 -4.15 8.33
CA ARG A 88 5.99 -5.23 8.25
C ARG A 88 4.62 -4.72 7.80
N ALA A 89 4.19 -3.56 8.30
CA ALA A 89 2.92 -2.95 7.87
C ALA A 89 2.97 -2.60 6.38
N HIS A 90 4.05 -1.98 5.91
CA HIS A 90 4.26 -1.67 4.50
C HIS A 90 4.28 -2.92 3.62
N GLN A 91 4.98 -3.97 4.04
CA GLN A 91 4.99 -5.25 3.32
C GLN A 91 3.60 -5.88 3.25
N PHE A 92 2.81 -5.80 4.34
CA PHE A 92 1.45 -6.31 4.36
C PHE A 92 0.54 -5.53 3.40
N PHE A 93 0.39 -4.22 3.58
CA PHE A 93 -0.52 -3.41 2.75
C PHE A 93 -0.06 -3.33 1.29
N GLY A 94 1.23 -3.16 1.05
CA GLY A 94 1.80 -3.14 -0.30
C GLY A 94 1.70 -4.50 -0.99
N GLY A 95 1.99 -5.59 -0.27
CA GLY A 95 1.88 -6.95 -0.81
C GLY A 95 0.45 -7.35 -1.14
N VAL A 96 -0.51 -7.01 -0.26
CA VAL A 96 -1.94 -7.26 -0.48
C VAL A 96 -2.45 -6.48 -1.71
N LEU A 97 -2.10 -5.19 -1.82
CA LEU A 97 -2.48 -4.39 -2.99
C LEU A 97 -1.87 -4.94 -4.28
N LEU A 98 -0.58 -5.29 -4.26
CA LEU A 98 0.10 -5.87 -5.42
C LEU A 98 -0.53 -7.19 -5.84
N PHE A 99 -0.86 -8.05 -4.89
CA PHE A 99 -1.53 -9.33 -5.16
C PHE A 99 -2.92 -9.12 -5.77
N ALA A 100 -3.72 -8.21 -5.20
CA ALA A 100 -5.04 -7.88 -5.74
C ALA A 100 -4.93 -7.32 -7.17
N TRP A 101 -3.95 -6.45 -7.42
CA TRP A 101 -3.69 -5.90 -8.76
C TRP A 101 -3.29 -7.00 -9.74
N LEU A 102 -2.36 -7.88 -9.37
CA LEU A 102 -1.93 -9.01 -10.20
C LEU A 102 -3.09 -9.96 -10.52
N ALA A 103 -3.97 -10.24 -9.54
CA ALA A 103 -5.11 -11.12 -9.76
C ALA A 103 -6.06 -10.61 -10.86
N VAL A 104 -6.20 -9.29 -11.00
CA VAL A 104 -7.08 -8.67 -12.02
C VAL A 104 -6.35 -8.47 -13.35
N PHE A 105 -5.07 -8.08 -13.33
CA PHE A 105 -4.33 -7.67 -14.54
C PHE A 105 -3.48 -8.77 -15.18
N LEU A 106 -3.03 -9.77 -14.42
CA LEU A 106 -2.24 -10.87 -14.98
C LEU A 106 -2.96 -11.61 -16.13
N PRO A 107 -4.29 -11.88 -16.06
CA PRO A 107 -5.01 -12.49 -17.19
C PRO A 107 -5.14 -11.59 -18.42
N VAL A 108 -4.97 -10.27 -18.28
CA VAL A 108 -5.04 -9.31 -19.40
C VAL A 108 -3.68 -9.19 -20.10
N LEU A 109 -2.59 -9.48 -19.39
CA LEU A 109 -1.21 -9.36 -19.88
C LEU A 109 -0.69 -10.64 -20.58
N LEU A 110 -1.35 -11.77 -20.40
CA LEU A 110 -1.02 -13.08 -20.98
C LEU A 110 -1.95 -13.41 -22.16
#